data_AF-A0A0F8VVM1-F1
#
_entry.id   AF-A0A0F8VVM1-F1
#
_cell.length_a   1.000
_cell.length_b   1.000
_cell.length_c   1.000
_cell.angle_alpha   90.00
_cell.angle_beta   90.00
_cell.angle_gamma   90.00
#
_symmetry.space_group_name_H-M   'P 1'
#
loop_
_entity.id
_entity.type
_entity.pdbx_description
1 polymer ?
#
loop_
_entity_poly.entity_id
_entity_poly.type
_entity_poly.pdbx_seq_one_letter_code
_entity_poly.pdbx_strand_id
1 'polypeptide(L)'
;MIVLDTHIWIWYIDSPDILSPNALQAIEKAKQNDSVYISSISSWEIYMLEKKGRLIFKIPASLWIKKCERQSFFRFVPVDNDIARLAVDLNELLHSDPADRIIIATAKSLGVP
;
A
#
# COMPACT_ATOMS: atom_id res chain seq x y z
N MET A 1 -4.57 7.84 -10.60
CA MET A 1 -3.53 6.88 -10.22
C MET A 1 -2.98 7.30 -8.89
N ILE A 2 -2.89 6.40 -7.91
CA ILE A 2 -2.33 6.65 -6.57
C ILE A 2 -1.64 5.38 -6.05
N VAL A 3 -0.60 5.50 -5.23
CA VAL A 3 -0.10 4.39 -4.38
C VAL A 3 -0.67 4.53 -2.98
N LEU A 4 -1.21 3.45 -2.43
CA LEU A 4 -1.66 3.44 -1.04
C LEU A 4 -0.52 3.06 -0.09
N ASP A 5 -0.45 3.80 1.02
CA ASP A 5 0.22 3.35 2.24
C ASP A 5 -0.50 2.10 2.80
N THR A 6 0.23 1.23 3.49
CA THR A 6 -0.30 0.03 4.14
C THR A 6 -1.49 0.33 5.04
N HIS A 7 -1.42 1.36 5.89
CA HIS A 7 -2.52 1.65 6.81
C HIS A 7 -3.76 2.22 6.10
N ILE A 8 -3.56 3.05 5.07
CA ILE A 8 -4.65 3.58 4.24
C ILE A 8 -5.34 2.45 3.48
N TRP A 9 -4.57 1.49 2.95
CA TRP A 9 -5.13 0.31 2.30
C TRP A 9 -6.00 -0.51 3.26
N ILE A 10 -5.52 -0.79 4.48
CA ILE A 10 -6.29 -1.50 5.50
C ILE A 10 -7.59 -0.74 5.82
N TRP A 11 -7.50 0.56 6.11
CA TRP A 11 -8.67 1.36 6.44
C TRP A 11 -9.66 1.44 5.29
N TYR A 12 -9.21 1.61 4.06
CA TYR A 12 -10.10 1.66 2.90
C TYR A 12 -10.98 0.41 2.77
N ILE A 13 -10.45 -0.78 3.12
CA ILE A 13 -11.16 -2.05 3.00
C ILE A 13 -11.98 -2.38 4.25
N ASP A 14 -11.41 -2.21 5.44
CA ASP A 14 -12.02 -2.70 6.68
C ASP A 14 -12.73 -1.60 7.50
N SER A 15 -12.40 -0.32 7.30
CA SER A 15 -12.93 0.82 8.08
C SER A 15 -12.87 2.14 7.31
N PRO A 16 -13.55 2.25 6.15
CA PRO A 16 -13.43 3.42 5.27
C PRO A 16 -13.95 4.72 5.89
N ASP A 17 -14.76 4.62 6.95
CA ASP A 17 -15.26 5.73 7.76
C ASP A 17 -14.16 6.48 8.54
N ILE A 18 -13.01 5.85 8.77
CA ILE A 18 -11.84 6.46 9.42
C ILE A 18 -11.06 7.36 8.43
N LEU A 19 -11.21 7.13 7.13
CA LEU A 19 -10.54 7.94 6.12
C LEU A 19 -11.12 9.35 6.07
N SER A 20 -10.23 10.34 5.90
CA SER A 20 -10.69 11.69 5.62
C SER A 20 -11.51 11.73 4.32
N PRO A 21 -12.48 12.64 4.18
CA PRO A 21 -13.27 12.76 2.96
C PRO A 21 -12.42 12.95 1.70
N ASN A 22 -11.31 13.70 1.81
CA ASN A 22 -10.38 13.93 0.71
C ASN A 22 -9.63 12.65 0.30
N ALA A 23 -9.17 11.86 1.27
CA ALA A 23 -8.48 10.59 1.00
C ALA A 23 -9.44 9.59 0.34
N LEU A 24 -10.64 9.42 0.91
CA LEU A 24 -11.66 8.54 0.34
C LEU A 24 -12.02 8.96 -1.09
N GLN A 25 -12.21 10.26 -1.35
CA GLN A 25 -12.50 10.77 -2.68
C GLN A 25 -11.34 10.53 -3.66
N ALA A 26 -10.09 10.68 -3.24
CA ALA A 26 -8.93 10.40 -4.08
C ALA A 26 -8.87 8.92 -4.48
N ILE A 27 -9.14 8.01 -3.54
CA ILE A 27 -9.18 6.57 -3.80
C ILE A 27 -10.32 6.22 -4.75
N GLU A 28 -11.55 6.71 -4.50
CA GLU A 28 -12.70 6.43 -5.37
C GLU A 28 -12.48 6.97 -6.81
N LYS A 29 -11.87 8.16 -6.97
CA LYS A 29 -11.49 8.68 -8.29
C LYS A 29 -10.44 7.81 -8.99
N ALA A 30 -9.44 7.33 -8.25
CA ALA A 30 -8.40 6.46 -8.82
C ALA A 30 -8.96 5.09 -9.21
N LYS A 31 -9.91 4.57 -8.43
CA LYS A 31 -10.62 3.31 -8.66
C LYS A 31 -11.44 3.31 -9.96
N GLN A 32 -12.03 4.44 -10.34
CA GLN A 32 -12.75 4.57 -11.62
C GLN A 32 -11.88 4.28 -12.85
N ASN A 33 -10.56 4.38 -12.73
CA ASN A 33 -9.60 4.15 -13.81
C ASN A 33 -8.67 2.95 -13.54
N ASP A 34 -9.08 2.01 -12.67
CA ASP A 34 -8.29 0.83 -12.25
C ASP A 34 -6.84 1.18 -11.83
N SER A 35 -6.69 2.32 -11.14
CA SER A 35 -5.39 2.96 -10.93
C SER A 35 -5.02 3.12 -9.45
N VAL A 36 -5.48 2.20 -8.61
CA VAL A 36 -5.09 2.13 -7.20
C VAL A 36 -3.98 1.11 -7.06
N TYR A 37 -2.77 1.60 -6.82
CA TYR A 37 -1.57 0.79 -6.73
C TYR A 37 -1.24 0.45 -5.28
N ILE A 38 -0.73 -0.75 -5.06
CA ILE A 38 -0.25 -1.23 -3.76
C ILE A 38 1.15 -1.78 -3.97
N SER A 39 2.13 -1.30 -3.20
CA SER A 39 3.46 -1.90 -3.22
C SER A 39 3.41 -3.27 -2.55
N SER A 40 4.07 -4.28 -3.12
CA SER A 40 4.11 -5.62 -2.53
C SER A 40 4.81 -5.64 -1.16
N ILE A 41 5.60 -4.60 -0.84
CA ILE A 41 6.19 -4.43 0.49
C ILE A 41 5.12 -4.22 1.57
N SER A 42 4.00 -3.58 1.26
CA SER A 42 2.86 -3.43 2.18
C SER A 42 2.23 -4.78 2.53
N SER A 43 2.24 -5.73 1.58
CA SER A 43 1.80 -7.09 1.86
C SER A 43 2.76 -7.81 2.82
N TRP A 44 4.07 -7.65 2.62
CA TRP A 44 5.07 -8.17 3.56
C TRP A 44 4.89 -7.57 4.96
N GLU A 45 4.65 -6.25 5.04
CA GLU A 45 4.42 -5.56 6.31
C GLU A 45 3.19 -6.13 7.03
N ILE A 46 2.06 -6.30 6.33
CA ILE A 46 0.85 -6.92 6.89
C ILE A 46 1.14 -8.32 7.44
N TYR A 47 1.81 -9.19 6.68
CA TYR A 47 2.16 -10.54 7.17
C TYR A 47 3.08 -10.49 8.39
N MET A 48 4.03 -9.57 8.39
CA MET A 48 4.96 -9.37 9.50
C MET A 48 4.24 -8.87 10.75
N LEU A 49 3.32 -7.93 10.61
CA LEU A 49 2.50 -7.40 11.72
C LEU A 49 1.53 -8.44 12.27
N GLU A 50 0.88 -9.24 11.40
CA GLU A 50 0.03 -10.36 11.83
C GLU A 50 0.86 -11.39 12.61
N LYS A 51 2.03 -11.79 12.08
CA LYS A 51 2.92 -12.74 12.76
C LYS A 51 3.40 -12.23 14.12
N LYS A 52 3.57 -10.92 14.28
CA LYS A 52 3.92 -10.28 15.56
C LYS A 52 2.72 -10.04 16.49
N GLY A 53 1.50 -10.39 16.07
CA GLY A 53 0.27 -10.14 16.83
C GLY A 53 -0.09 -8.66 16.96
N ARG A 54 0.49 -7.80 16.11
CA ARG A 54 0.27 -6.33 16.12
C ARG A 54 -0.88 -5.90 15.21
N LEU A 55 -1.28 -6.76 14.28
CA LEU A 55 -2.41 -6.58 13.39
C LEU A 55 -3.27 -7.85 13.47
N ILE A 56 -4.55 -7.68 13.77
CA ILE A 56 -5.48 -8.80 13.95
C ILE A 56 -6.65 -8.60 12.99
N PHE A 57 -6.71 -9.44 11.97
CA PHE A 57 -7.85 -9.50 11.06
C PHE A 57 -8.87 -10.55 11.53
N LYS A 58 -10.12 -10.40 11.08
CA LYS A 58 -11.18 -11.42 11.29
C LYS A 58 -10.91 -12.74 10.57
N ILE A 59 -10.04 -12.70 9.55
CA ILE A 59 -9.59 -13.82 8.74
C ILE A 59 -8.06 -13.74 8.60
N PRO A 60 -7.35 -14.84 8.32
CA PRO A 60 -5.91 -14.77 8.10
C PRO A 60 -5.53 -13.74 7.03
N ALA A 61 -4.45 -12.98 7.23
CA ALA A 61 -3.98 -11.96 6.30
C ALA A 61 -3.77 -12.52 4.89
N SER A 62 -3.39 -13.80 4.78
CA SER A 62 -3.25 -14.48 3.48
C SER A 62 -4.57 -14.57 2.71
N LEU A 63 -5.70 -14.75 3.40
CA LEU A 63 -7.02 -14.74 2.77
C LEU A 63 -7.51 -13.31 2.53
N TRP A 64 -7.20 -12.38 3.44
CA TRP A 64 -7.55 -10.96 3.28
C TRP A 64 -6.87 -10.35 2.05
N ILE A 65 -5.56 -10.58 1.87
CA ILE A 65 -4.81 -10.12 0.70
C ILE A 65 -5.33 -10.78 -0.58
N LYS A 66 -5.59 -12.10 -0.58
CA LYS A 66 -6.21 -12.79 -1.73
C LYS A 66 -7.58 -12.22 -2.12
N LYS A 67 -8.36 -11.70 -1.17
CA LYS A 67 -9.61 -11.00 -1.47
C LYS A 67 -9.36 -9.64 -2.12
N CYS A 68 -8.31 -8.92 -1.70
CA CYS A 68 -7.90 -7.66 -2.31
C CYS A 68 -7.37 -7.87 -3.73
N GLU A 69 -6.55 -8.90 -3.98
CA GLU A 69 -6.05 -9.26 -5.33
C GLU A 69 -7.17 -9.53 -6.34
N ARG A 70 -8.35 -9.98 -5.87
CA ARG A 70 -9.52 -10.23 -6.72
C ARG A 70 -10.28 -8.96 -7.09
N GLN A 71 -9.98 -7.83 -6.46
CA GLN A 71 -10.58 -6.55 -6.81
C GLN A 71 -9.90 -6.01 -8.08
N SER A 72 -10.68 -5.78 -9.14
CA SER A 72 -10.14 -5.39 -10.45
C SER A 72 -9.36 -4.07 -10.42
N PHE A 73 -9.68 -3.20 -9.47
CA PHE A 73 -9.13 -1.85 -9.35
C PHE A 73 -7.81 -1.77 -8.57
N PHE A 74 -7.42 -2.85 -7.87
CA PHE A 74 -6.12 -2.92 -7.22
C PHE A 74 -5.05 -3.45 -8.18
N ARG A 75 -3.89 -2.80 -8.15
CA ARG A 75 -2.70 -3.18 -8.91
C ARG A 75 -1.52 -3.34 -7.95
N PHE A 76 -1.11 -4.58 -7.73
CA PHE A 76 0.06 -4.86 -6.91
C PHE A 76 1.33 -4.67 -7.73
N VAL A 77 2.29 -3.95 -7.17
CA VAL A 77 3.56 -3.61 -7.80
C VAL A 77 4.67 -4.38 -7.09
N PRO A 78 5.36 -5.31 -7.78
CA PRO A 78 6.53 -5.98 -7.23
C PRO A 78 7.65 -4.99 -6.95
N VAL A 79 8.45 -5.26 -5.92
CA VAL A 79 9.67 -4.48 -5.65
C VAL A 79 10.77 -4.98 -6.60
N ASP A 80 11.10 -4.20 -7.61
CA ASP A 80 12.20 -4.47 -8.53
C ASP A 80 13.49 -3.72 -8.12
N ASN A 81 14.54 -3.89 -8.92
CA ASN A 81 15.84 -3.28 -8.66
C ASN A 81 15.81 -1.74 -8.73
N ASP A 82 14.95 -1.17 -9.57
CA ASP A 82 14.83 0.29 -9.72
C ASP A 82 14.13 0.89 -8.51
N ILE A 83 13.05 0.28 -8.03
CA ILE A 83 12.38 0.64 -6.78
C ILE A 83 13.34 0.48 -5.60
N ALA A 84 14.09 -0.62 -5.53
CA ALA A 84 15.05 -0.86 -4.45
C ALA A 84 16.15 0.21 -4.41
N ARG A 85 16.74 0.57 -5.56
CA ARG A 85 17.72 1.66 -5.65
C ARG A 85 17.09 3.00 -5.27
N LEU A 86 15.94 3.35 -5.85
CA LEU A 86 15.23 4.59 -5.55
C LEU A 86 14.92 4.73 -4.07
N ALA A 87 14.53 3.65 -3.40
CA ALA A 87 14.24 3.64 -1.97
C ALA A 87 15.46 4.06 -1.15
N VAL A 88 16.67 3.63 -1.54
CA VAL A 88 17.93 4.00 -0.88
C VAL A 88 18.33 5.45 -1.20
N ASP A 89 18.06 5.92 -2.41
CA ASP A 89 18.37 7.28 -2.87
C ASP A 89 17.43 8.35 -2.28
N LEU A 90 16.34 7.96 -1.61
CA LEU A 90 15.50 8.88 -0.85
C LEU A 90 16.32 9.50 0.29
N ASN A 91 16.37 10.84 0.34
CA ASN A 91 17.02 11.60 1.42
C ASN A 91 16.66 11.01 2.79
N GLU A 92 17.68 10.63 3.56
CA GLU A 92 17.57 9.91 4.84
C GLU A 92 16.70 10.63 5.89
N LEU A 93 16.49 11.94 5.74
CA LEU A 93 15.73 12.78 6.68
C LEU A 93 14.20 12.59 6.63
N LEU A 94 13.67 11.87 5.63
CA LEU A 94 12.22 11.77 5.42
C LEU A 94 11.58 10.58 6.16
N HIS A 95 12.17 9.38 6.13
CA HIS A 95 11.58 8.18 6.75
C HIS A 95 12.65 7.15 7.13
N SER A 96 12.65 6.68 8.40
CA SER A 96 13.59 5.66 8.89
C SER A 96 13.14 4.23 8.60
N ASP A 97 11.85 4.01 8.33
CA ASP A 97 11.31 2.67 8.09
C ASP A 97 11.57 2.21 6.63
N PRO A 98 12.20 1.04 6.42
CA PRO A 98 12.46 0.54 5.07
C PRO A 98 11.20 0.29 4.22
N ALA A 99 10.07 -0.11 4.81
CA ALA A 99 8.84 -0.35 4.07
C ALA A 99 8.27 0.95 3.54
N ASP A 100 8.22 2.00 4.38
CA ASP A 100 7.79 3.35 3.96
C ASP A 100 8.62 3.86 2.79
N ARG A 101 9.95 3.71 2.85
CA ARG A 101 10.85 4.12 1.77
C ARG A 101 10.57 3.38 0.46
N ILE A 102 10.27 2.08 0.53
CA ILE A 102 9.94 1.28 -0.65
C ILE A 102 8.56 1.68 -1.21
N ILE A 103 7.58 2.02 -0.37
CA ILE A 103 6.27 2.54 -0.82
C ILE A 103 6.47 3.87 -1.57
N ILE A 104 7.24 4.80 -1.01
CA ILE A 104 7.55 6.09 -1.65
C ILE A 104 8.31 5.89 -2.96
N ALA A 105 9.29 4.99 -2.99
CA ALA A 105 10.02 4.65 -4.20
C ALA A 105 9.12 4.02 -5.27
N THR A 106 8.16 3.20 -4.86
CA THR A 106 7.14 2.63 -5.76
C THR A 106 6.31 3.74 -6.40
N ALA A 107 5.84 4.71 -5.61
CA ALA A 107 5.07 5.86 -6.11
C ALA A 107 5.89 6.71 -7.09
N LYS A 108 7.16 7.00 -6.73
CA LYS A 108 8.10 7.72 -7.61
C LYS A 108 8.37 6.98 -8.92
N SER A 109 8.58 5.67 -8.88
CA SER A 109 8.82 4.84 -10.07
C SER A 109 7.65 4.90 -11.05
N LEU A 110 6.42 4.92 -10.52
CA LEU A 110 5.20 5.04 -11.33
C LEU A 110 4.86 6.48 -11.76
N GLY A 111 5.52 7.49 -11.19
CA GLY A 111 5.19 8.90 -11.43
C GLY A 111 3.82 9.30 -10.88
N VAL A 112 3.38 8.68 -9.79
CA VAL A 112 2.07 8.91 -9.18
C VAL A 112 2.21 9.34 -7.72
N PRO A 113 1.24 10.07 -7.16
CA PRO A 113 1.20 10.39 -5.75
C PRO A 113 0.93 9.16 -4.87
#